data_AF-A0A832WPI8-F1
#
_entry.id   AF-A0A832WPI8-F1
#
_cell.length_a   1.000
_cell.length_b   1.000
_cell.length_c   1.000
_cell.angle_alpha   90.00
_cell.angle_beta   90.00
_cell.angle_gamma   90.00
#
_symmetry.space_group_name_H-M   'P 1'
#
loop_
_entity.id
_entity.type
_entity.pdbx_description
1 polymer ?
#
loop_
_entity_poly.entity_id
_entity_poly.type
_entity_poly.pdbx_seq_one_letter_code
_entity_poly.pdbx_strand_id
1 'polypeptide(L)'
;MGYKIEDLINENGNIKRIPKGFSAIEIRGPNRVILFNKNLSILLVKVYKNIFASRIATKRGVQYKFLTANDEIISYGKVISEKENIIATALDKVIVEIGEKIDTEKSKEILFYLYLIRGCLKGDKSSCNELHEQIYFETLG
;
A
#
# COMPACT_ATOMS: atom_id res chain seq x y z
N MET A 1 -12.11 -15.72 12.39
CA MET A 1 -10.73 -15.33 12.78
C MET A 1 -10.20 -14.42 11.70
N GLY A 2 -9.94 -13.16 12.07
CA GLY A 2 -9.34 -12.15 11.22
C GLY A 2 -7.83 -12.30 11.11
N TYR A 3 -7.24 -11.81 10.03
CA TYR A 3 -5.80 -11.67 9.85
C TYR A 3 -5.46 -10.20 9.67
N LYS A 4 -4.67 -9.67 10.60
CA LYS A 4 -4.02 -8.36 10.46
C LYS A 4 -2.79 -8.46 9.60
N ILE A 5 -2.28 -7.33 9.11
CA ILE A 5 -1.03 -7.34 8.34
C ILE A 5 0.15 -7.91 9.16
N GLU A 6 0.27 -7.57 10.45
CA GLU A 6 1.33 -8.07 11.34
C GLU A 6 1.30 -9.60 11.57
N ASP A 7 0.13 -10.22 11.35
CA ASP A 7 -0.01 -11.68 11.39
C ASP A 7 0.60 -12.32 10.13
N LEU A 8 0.55 -11.59 9.01
CA LEU A 8 0.89 -12.07 7.67
C LEU A 8 2.36 -11.81 7.33
N ILE A 9 2.86 -10.64 7.72
CA ILE A 9 4.17 -10.13 7.32
C ILE A 9 4.87 -9.51 8.53
N ASN A 10 6.18 -9.74 8.64
CA ASN A 10 7.00 -9.09 9.66
C ASN A 10 7.39 -7.67 9.24
N GLU A 11 8.08 -6.95 10.12
CA GLU A 11 8.55 -5.59 9.85
C GLU A 11 9.50 -5.52 8.65
N ASN A 12 10.22 -6.60 8.32
CA ASN A 12 11.10 -6.63 7.15
C ASN A 12 10.34 -6.93 5.86
N GLY A 13 9.02 -7.11 5.90
CA GLY A 13 8.21 -7.47 4.74
C GLY A 13 8.33 -8.93 4.32
N ASN A 14 8.83 -9.80 5.20
CA ASN A 14 8.90 -11.25 4.96
C ASN A 14 7.66 -11.94 5.48
N ILE A 15 7.26 -13.03 4.82
CA ILE A 15 6.04 -13.77 5.18
C ILE A 15 6.21 -14.44 6.56
N LYS A 16 5.29 -14.14 7.48
CA LYS A 16 5.20 -14.77 8.80
C LYS A 16 4.17 -15.90 8.81
N ARG A 17 3.01 -15.68 8.19
CA ARG A 17 1.91 -16.65 8.14
C ARG A 17 1.10 -16.50 6.86
N ILE A 18 0.66 -17.62 6.32
CA ILE A 18 -0.24 -17.66 5.17
C ILE A 18 -1.65 -18.01 5.66
N PRO A 19 -2.68 -17.20 5.35
CA PRO A 19 -4.07 -17.52 5.68
C PRO A 19 -4.51 -18.83 5.04
N LYS A 20 -5.36 -19.58 5.75
CA LYS A 20 -5.93 -20.81 5.20
C LYS A 20 -6.65 -20.54 3.87
N GLY A 21 -6.31 -21.31 2.83
CA GLY A 21 -6.88 -21.17 1.50
C GLY A 21 -6.21 -20.12 0.60
N PHE A 22 -5.11 -19.53 1.06
CA PHE A 22 -4.25 -18.66 0.28
C PHE A 22 -2.90 -19.32 0.00
N SER A 23 -2.30 -18.92 -1.10
CA SER A 23 -0.89 -19.10 -1.42
C SER A 23 -0.18 -17.75 -1.30
N ALA A 24 1.13 -17.78 -1.08
CA ALA A 24 1.93 -16.56 -0.94
C ALA A 24 3.21 -16.64 -1.78
N ILE A 25 3.62 -15.50 -2.34
CA ILE A 25 4.92 -15.31 -3.01
C ILE A 25 5.60 -14.12 -2.34
N GLU A 26 6.83 -14.34 -1.89
CA GLU A 26 7.73 -13.28 -1.45
C GLU A 26 8.58 -12.83 -2.63
N ILE A 27 8.63 -11.52 -2.88
CA ILE A 27 9.45 -10.95 -3.95
C ILE A 27 10.70 -10.35 -3.30
N ARG A 28 11.85 -10.95 -3.59
CA ARG A 28 13.15 -10.56 -3.03
C ARG A 28 13.53 -9.16 -3.52
N GLY A 29 13.50 -8.21 -2.59
CA GLY A 29 13.56 -6.77 -2.85
C GLY A 29 12.29 -6.31 -3.55
N PRO A 30 11.57 -5.25 -3.15
CA PRO A 30 11.63 -4.35 -2.00
C PRO A 30 10.48 -4.60 -0.98
N ASN A 31 10.62 -5.64 -0.13
CA ASN A 31 9.66 -5.94 0.95
C ASN A 31 8.20 -6.08 0.46
N ARG A 32 8.02 -6.86 -0.63
CA ARG A 32 6.73 -7.09 -1.27
C ARG A 32 6.27 -8.53 -1.09
N VAL A 33 5.00 -8.69 -0.73
CA VAL A 33 4.36 -9.99 -0.59
C VAL A 33 3.09 -10.03 -1.42
N ILE A 34 2.90 -11.10 -2.18
CA ILE A 34 1.65 -11.38 -2.88
C ILE A 34 0.94 -12.52 -2.17
N LEU A 35 -0.27 -12.28 -1.69
CA LEU A 35 -1.20 -13.29 -1.22
C LEU A 35 -2.26 -13.52 -2.29
N PHE A 36 -2.56 -14.76 -2.65
CA PHE A 36 -3.55 -15.05 -3.67
C PHE A 36 -4.31 -16.34 -3.42
N ASN A 37 -5.51 -16.39 -3.97
CA ASN A 37 -6.32 -17.60 -4.10
C ASN A 37 -7.07 -17.57 -5.45
N LYS A 38 -7.94 -18.55 -5.70
CA LYS A 38 -8.64 -18.70 -6.99
C LYS A 38 -9.35 -17.44 -7.51
N ASN A 39 -9.81 -16.54 -6.65
CA ASN A 39 -10.66 -15.41 -7.04
C ASN A 39 -10.15 -14.04 -6.56
N LEU A 40 -8.96 -14.00 -5.93
CA LEU A 40 -8.47 -12.84 -5.22
C LEU A 40 -6.93 -12.82 -5.24
N SER A 41 -6.35 -11.65 -5.48
CA SER A 41 -4.94 -11.39 -5.18
C SER A 41 -4.77 -10.10 -4.40
N ILE A 42 -3.79 -10.08 -3.50
CA ILE A 42 -3.42 -8.97 -2.64
C ILE A 42 -1.91 -8.82 -2.76
N LEU A 43 -1.45 -7.70 -3.33
CA LEU A 43 -0.06 -7.30 -3.27
C LEU A 43 0.10 -6.33 -2.10
N LEU A 44 0.96 -6.66 -1.15
CA LEU A 44 1.35 -5.82 -0.01
C LEU A 44 2.78 -5.34 -0.22
N VAL A 45 2.99 -4.04 -0.09
CA VAL A 45 4.28 -3.38 -0.22
C VAL A 45 4.49 -2.54 1.02
N LYS A 46 5.53 -2.83 1.81
CA LYS A 46 5.89 -1.96 2.92
C LYS A 46 6.42 -0.63 2.37
N VAL A 47 5.75 0.47 2.71
CA VAL A 47 6.12 1.80 2.22
C VAL A 47 6.88 2.60 3.27
N TYR A 48 6.51 2.49 4.56
CA TYR A 48 7.18 3.20 5.64
C TYR A 48 6.82 2.60 7.00
N LYS A 49 7.82 2.28 7.85
CA LYS A 49 7.61 1.67 9.19
C LYS A 49 6.52 0.57 9.22
N ASN A 50 5.37 0.83 9.83
CA ASN A 50 4.25 -0.10 9.96
C ASN A 50 3.14 0.15 8.91
N ILE A 51 3.44 0.89 7.85
CA ILE A 51 2.51 1.30 6.81
C ILE A 51 2.82 0.54 5.51
N PHE A 52 1.76 0.02 4.91
CA PHE A 52 1.77 -0.83 3.74
C PHE A 52 0.83 -0.26 2.68
N ALA A 53 1.31 -0.20 1.43
CA ALA A 53 0.45 -0.05 0.27
C ALA A 53 -0.06 -1.43 -0.16
N SER A 54 -1.35 -1.52 -0.46
CA SER A 54 -2.02 -2.75 -0.83
C SER A 54 -2.75 -2.58 -2.16
N ARG A 55 -2.53 -3.48 -3.10
CA ARG A 55 -3.36 -3.63 -4.31
C ARG A 55 -4.15 -4.93 -4.21
N ILE A 56 -5.47 -4.81 -4.17
CA ILE A 56 -6.40 -5.92 -4.00
C ILE A 56 -7.19 -6.09 -5.29
N ALA A 57 -6.96 -7.20 -6.01
CA ALA A 57 -7.71 -7.52 -7.21
C ALA A 57 -8.71 -8.63 -6.93
N THR A 58 -9.97 -8.38 -7.26
CA THR A 58 -11.08 -9.34 -7.18
C THR A 58 -11.80 -9.43 -8.53
N LYS A 59 -12.72 -10.38 -8.68
CA LYS A 59 -13.65 -10.43 -9.83
C LYS A 59 -14.48 -9.14 -10.03
N ARG A 60 -14.64 -8.32 -8.99
CA ARG A 60 -15.42 -7.07 -9.04
C ARG A 60 -14.60 -5.84 -9.42
N GLY A 61 -13.27 -5.99 -9.56
CA GLY A 61 -12.36 -4.89 -9.86
C GLY A 61 -11.15 -4.86 -8.92
N VAL A 62 -10.37 -3.80 -9.06
CA VAL A 62 -9.13 -3.55 -8.32
C VAL A 62 -9.36 -2.43 -7.31
N GLN A 63 -8.87 -2.62 -6.08
CA GLN A 63 -8.85 -1.62 -5.03
C GLN A 63 -7.40 -1.36 -4.60
N TYR A 64 -7.08 -0.10 -4.32
CA TYR A 64 -5.81 0.30 -3.73
C TYR A 64 -6.06 0.79 -2.30
N LYS A 65 -5.19 0.44 -1.36
CA LYS A 65 -5.33 0.83 0.05
C LYS A 65 -3.99 1.15 0.67
N PHE A 66 -3.95 2.10 1.61
CA PHE A 66 -2.88 2.20 2.59
C PHE A 66 -3.38 1.60 3.91
N LEU A 67 -2.59 0.74 4.50
CA LEU A 67 -2.94 -0.06 5.67
C LEU A 67 -1.80 0.01 6.67
N THR A 68 -2.14 0.00 7.95
CA THR A 68 -1.20 -0.16 9.04
C THR A 68 -1.05 -1.64 9.40
N ALA A 69 0.04 -2.00 10.10
CA ALA A 69 0.30 -3.36 10.55
C ALA A 69 -0.86 -3.97 11.37
N ASN A 70 -1.63 -3.11 12.05
CA ASN A 70 -2.74 -3.51 12.92
C ASN A 70 -4.08 -3.67 12.18
N ASP A 71 -4.17 -3.21 10.93
CA ASP A 71 -5.42 -3.25 10.17
C ASP A 71 -5.74 -4.68 9.74
N GLU A 72 -6.98 -5.09 9.98
CA GLU A 72 -7.49 -6.38 9.52
C GLU A 72 -7.75 -6.32 8.02
N ILE A 73 -7.07 -7.16 7.25
CA ILE A 73 -7.17 -7.16 5.79
C ILE A 73 -7.99 -8.35 5.27
N ILE A 74 -7.98 -9.48 6.01
CA ILE A 74 -8.74 -10.68 5.66
C ILE A 74 -9.56 -11.13 6.87
N SER A 75 -10.87 -11.24 6.69
CA SER A 75 -11.76 -11.88 7.66
C SER A 75 -12.53 -13.02 6.99
N TYR A 76 -12.58 -14.18 7.65
CA TYR A 76 -13.31 -15.36 7.15
C TYR A 76 -12.98 -15.72 5.69
N GLY A 77 -11.72 -15.56 5.28
CA GLY A 77 -11.25 -15.86 3.92
C GLY A 77 -11.66 -14.82 2.84
N LYS A 78 -12.25 -13.69 3.24
CA LYS A 78 -12.62 -12.58 2.37
C LYS A 78 -11.83 -11.33 2.74
N VAL A 79 -11.58 -10.47 1.76
CA VAL A 79 -10.99 -9.15 2.03
C VAL A 79 -12.03 -8.24 2.69
N ILE A 80 -11.60 -7.55 3.74
CA ILE A 80 -12.39 -6.48 4.34
C ILE A 80 -12.21 -5.21 3.49
N SER A 81 -13.31 -4.71 2.95
CA SER A 81 -13.33 -3.51 2.11
C SER A 81 -14.00 -2.38 2.85
N GLU A 82 -13.21 -1.43 3.37
CA GLU A 82 -13.72 -0.13 3.80
C GLU A 82 -13.40 0.98 2.79
N LYS A 83 -14.17 2.07 2.87
CA LYS A 83 -14.32 3.15 1.87
C LYS A 83 -13.05 4.02 1.71
N GLU A 84 -12.99 4.75 0.59
CA GLU A 84 -11.91 5.68 0.17
C GLU A 84 -11.37 6.64 1.25
N ASN A 85 -12.19 7.08 2.22
CA ASN A 85 -11.79 8.01 3.28
C ASN A 85 -10.58 7.54 4.13
N ILE A 86 -10.35 6.22 4.18
CA ILE A 86 -9.25 5.64 4.95
C ILE A 86 -7.91 5.86 4.23
N ILE A 87 -7.91 5.88 2.89
CA ILE A 87 -6.70 6.05 2.07
C ILE A 87 -6.11 7.44 2.27
N ALA A 88 -6.93 8.48 2.21
CA ALA A 88 -6.50 9.86 2.42
C ALA A 88 -5.99 10.09 3.86
N THR A 89 -6.68 9.51 4.86
CA THR A 89 -6.28 9.64 6.27
C THR A 89 -4.95 8.93 6.56
N ALA A 90 -4.75 7.72 6.01
CA ALA A 90 -3.50 6.98 6.17
C ALA A 90 -2.35 7.66 5.42
N LEU A 91 -2.60 8.17 4.22
CA LEU A 91 -1.61 8.93 3.44
C LEU A 91 -1.16 10.20 4.19
N ASP A 92 -2.10 10.93 4.81
CA ASP A 92 -1.78 12.11 5.61
C ASP A 92 -0.85 11.76 6.79
N LYS A 93 -1.04 10.60 7.44
CA LYS A 93 -0.13 10.12 8.50
C LYS A 93 1.27 9.80 7.96
N VAL A 94 1.38 9.13 6.81
CA VAL A 94 2.68 8.83 6.17
C VAL A 94 3.43 10.13 5.87
N ILE A 95 2.75 11.11 5.28
CA ILE A 95 3.32 12.41 4.93
C ILE A 95 3.88 13.11 6.17
N VAL A 96 3.12 13.16 7.27
CA VAL A 96 3.59 13.76 8.52
C VAL A 96 4.81 13.03 9.07
N GLU A 97 4.77 11.70 9.16
CA GLU A 97 5.89 10.95 9.75
C GLU A 97 7.17 10.95 8.92
N ILE A 98 7.09 11.14 7.60
CA ILE A 98 8.26 11.35 6.74
C ILE A 98 8.71 12.82 6.82
N GLY A 99 7.76 13.76 6.87
CA GLY A 99 8.00 15.20 7.00
C GLY A 99 8.75 15.58 8.28
N GLU A 100 8.45 14.91 9.39
CA GLU A 100 9.15 15.11 10.67
C GLU A 100 10.59 14.59 10.67
N LYS A 101 10.97 13.75 9.71
CA LYS A 101 12.28 13.08 9.64
C LYS A 101 13.07 13.41 8.37
N ILE A 102 12.81 14.57 7.76
CA ILE A 102 13.50 14.99 6.52
C ILE A 102 15.00 15.19 6.80
N ASP A 103 15.78 14.16 6.50
CA ASP A 103 17.25 14.15 6.57
C ASP A 103 17.85 14.12 5.15
N THR A 104 17.18 13.45 4.20
CA THR A 104 17.77 13.14 2.89
C THR A 104 16.97 13.70 1.71
N GLU A 105 17.65 13.93 0.58
CA GLU A 105 16.97 14.27 -0.69
C GLU A 105 15.95 13.22 -1.11
N LYS A 106 16.28 11.94 -0.90
CA LYS A 106 15.38 10.82 -1.17
C LYS A 106 14.08 10.91 -0.36
N SER A 107 14.14 11.39 0.89
CA SER A 107 12.94 11.63 1.70
C SER A 107 12.09 12.78 1.16
N LYS A 108 12.71 13.82 0.59
CA LYS A 108 11.99 14.96 -0.03
C LYS A 108 11.28 14.54 -1.32
N GLU A 109 11.95 13.74 -2.15
CA GLU A 109 11.39 13.16 -3.37
C GLU A 109 10.19 12.27 -3.05
N ILE A 110 10.32 11.37 -2.06
CA ILE A 110 9.19 10.54 -1.61
C ILE A 110 8.03 11.40 -1.11
N LEU A 111 8.29 12.46 -0.34
CA LEU A 111 7.25 13.38 0.13
C LEU A 111 6.54 14.07 -1.03
N PHE A 112 7.28 14.54 -2.04
CA PHE A 112 6.71 15.16 -3.23
C PHE A 112 5.69 14.22 -3.89
N TYR A 113 6.06 12.98 -4.16
CA TYR A 113 5.15 11.98 -4.72
C TYR A 113 3.92 11.72 -3.84
N LEU A 114 4.10 11.62 -2.52
CA LEU A 114 2.98 11.41 -1.61
C LEU A 114 2.00 12.58 -1.60
N TYR A 115 2.49 13.82 -1.70
CA TYR A 115 1.63 15.00 -1.83
C TYR A 115 0.86 15.02 -3.16
N LEU A 116 1.49 14.63 -4.27
CA LEU A 116 0.79 14.51 -5.56
C LEU A 116 -0.30 13.43 -5.51
N ILE A 117 -0.02 12.27 -4.94
CA ILE A 117 -1.01 11.21 -4.73
C ILE A 117 -2.17 11.73 -3.87
N ARG A 118 -1.87 12.48 -2.81
CA ARG A 118 -2.88 13.06 -1.91
C ARG A 118 -3.78 14.06 -2.64
N GLY A 119 -3.20 14.96 -3.42
CA GLY A 119 -3.94 15.93 -4.23
C GLY A 119 -4.85 15.21 -5.22
N CYS A 120 -4.31 14.23 -5.94
CA CYS A 120 -5.07 13.48 -6.93
C CYS A 120 -6.25 12.71 -6.31
N LEU A 121 -6.05 12.06 -5.16
CA LEU A 121 -7.13 11.39 -4.42
C LEU A 121 -8.23 12.35 -3.93
N LYS A 122 -7.90 13.63 -3.74
CA LYS A 122 -8.87 14.69 -3.40
C LYS A 122 -9.54 15.30 -4.64
N GLY A 123 -9.22 14.80 -5.84
CA GLY A 123 -9.76 15.29 -7.11
C GLY A 123 -9.01 16.48 -7.70
N ASP A 124 -7.82 16.83 -7.20
CA ASP A 124 -6.99 17.86 -7.81
C ASP A 124 -6.36 17.34 -9.11
N LYS A 125 -6.84 17.90 -10.23
CA LYS A 125 -6.38 17.54 -11.59
C LYS A 125 -4.91 17.90 -11.82
N SER A 126 -4.41 18.97 -11.19
CA SER A 126 -3.01 19.37 -11.36
C SER A 126 -2.08 18.32 -10.76
N SER A 127 -2.38 17.90 -9.52
CA SER A 127 -1.63 16.82 -8.87
C SER A 127 -1.75 15.49 -9.62
N CYS A 128 -2.91 15.15 -10.18
CA CYS A 128 -3.05 13.94 -11.00
C CYS A 128 -2.22 13.97 -12.28
N ASN A 129 -2.20 15.09 -12.99
CA ASN A 129 -1.45 15.25 -14.23
C ASN A 129 0.06 15.20 -13.96
N GLU A 130 0.53 15.97 -12.98
CA GLU A 130 1.93 15.97 -12.56
C GLU A 130 2.38 14.55 -12.14
N LEU A 131 1.56 13.86 -11.33
CA LEU A 131 1.85 12.47 -10.95
C LEU A 131 1.96 11.56 -12.17
N HIS A 132 1.09 11.73 -13.17
CA HIS A 132 1.12 10.95 -14.39
C HIS A 132 2.38 11.21 -15.22
N GLU A 133 2.77 12.48 -15.37
CA GLU A 133 3.97 12.89 -16.10
C GLU A 133 5.23 12.34 -15.42
N GLN A 134 5.37 12.50 -14.10
CA GLN A 134 6.52 12.00 -13.37
C GLN A 134 6.67 10.48 -13.46
N ILE A 135 5.57 9.72 -13.30
CA ILE A 135 5.58 8.26 -13.47
C ILE A 135 5.96 7.87 -14.92
N TYR A 136 5.43 8.59 -15.90
CA TYR A 136 5.70 8.34 -17.32
C TYR A 136 7.18 8.56 -17.67
N PHE A 137 7.80 9.62 -17.15
CA PHE A 137 9.22 9.89 -17.35
C PHE A 137 10.12 8.85 -16.67
N GLU A 138 9.79 8.42 -15.45
CA GLU A 138 10.56 7.38 -14.73
C GLU A 138 10.48 5.99 -15.37
N THR A 139 9.43 5.69 -16.15
CA THR A 139 9.26 4.36 -16.79
C THR A 139 9.87 4.26 -18.19
N LEU A 140 10.23 5.37 -18.83
CA LEU A 140 10.82 5.40 -20.17
C LEU A 140 12.24 6.00 -20.20
N GLY A 141 12.73 6.51 -19.06
CA GLY A 141 14.09 7.02 -18.88
C GLY A 141 15.13 5.96 -18.56
#